data_AF-A0A2G5T5A6-F1
#
_entry.id   AF-A0A2G5T5A6-F1
#
_cell.length_a   1.000
_cell.length_b   1.000
_cell.length_c   1.000
_cell.angle_alpha   90.00
_cell.angle_beta   90.00
_cell.angle_gamma   90.00
#
_symmetry.space_group_name_H-M   'P 1'
#
loop_
_entity.id
_entity.type
_entity.pdbx_description
1 polymer ?
#
loop_
_entity_poly.entity_id
_entity_poly.type
_entity_poly.pdbx_seq_one_letter_code
_entity_poly.pdbx_strand_id
1 'polypeptide(L)'
;MFVCGAFLFWVVPVTALSLTYAKVPYLPNVFIGQIASGGAYILGASIQMCMAANRFFVIYFPFRQHKSKRSYATYCAITVCLALAVTYTLLGLRKLCAYVYDPEIFSWRVEESECADQMTTLIFWSIIVLAVSSNSFNVLTAMKFLCASTSGIRQADAARRRKKRLWLFVQCVIQDCLHLTDLVNSIFLFELSDQVWFRYIFLCYSFLAIHAADG
;
A
#
# COMPACT_ATOMS: atom_id res chain seq x y z
N MET A 1 8.45 -5.13 -2.75
CA MET A 1 9.91 -5.20 -2.94
C MET A 1 10.68 -4.40 -1.89
N PHE A 2 10.46 -3.09 -1.72
CA PHE A 2 11.19 -2.27 -0.73
C PHE A 2 10.99 -2.74 0.72
N VAL A 3 9.76 -3.05 1.12
CA VAL A 3 9.46 -3.57 2.46
C VAL A 3 10.15 -4.92 2.71
N CYS A 4 10.01 -5.89 1.80
CA CYS A 4 10.70 -7.18 1.90
C CYS A 4 12.22 -7.02 1.97
N GLY A 5 12.79 -6.10 1.18
CA GLY A 5 14.21 -5.77 1.20
C GLY A 5 14.65 -5.20 2.54
N ALA A 6 13.86 -4.30 3.15
CA ALA A 6 14.13 -3.80 4.50
C ALA A 6 14.11 -4.93 5.54
N PHE A 7 13.17 -5.87 5.45
CA PHE A 7 13.17 -7.01 6.37
C PHE A 7 14.39 -7.93 6.17
N LEU A 8 14.72 -8.28 4.92
CA LEU A 8 15.82 -9.20 4.62
C LEU A 8 17.21 -8.62 4.87
N PHE A 9 17.43 -7.34 4.54
CA PHE A 9 18.75 -6.71 4.56
C PHE A 9 18.97 -5.79 5.75
N TRP A 10 17.93 -5.44 6.52
CA TRP A 10 18.05 -4.63 7.73
C TRP A 10 17.60 -5.39 8.97
N VAL A 11 16.33 -5.77 9.03
CA VAL A 11 15.73 -6.40 10.21
C VAL A 11 16.44 -7.71 10.55
N VAL A 12 16.59 -8.63 9.59
CA VAL A 12 17.22 -9.93 9.82
C VAL A 12 18.68 -9.79 10.32
N PRO A 13 19.57 -9.00 9.68
CA PRO A 13 20.94 -8.81 10.17
C PRO A 13 21.01 -8.15 11.55
N VAL A 14 20.25 -7.08 11.79
CA VAL A 14 20.25 -6.36 13.08
C VAL A 14 19.84 -7.29 14.21
N THR A 15 18.81 -8.09 13.97
CA THR A 15 18.27 -9.05 14.94
C THR A 15 19.18 -10.27 15.12
N ALA A 16 19.73 -10.83 14.03
CA ALA A 16 20.66 -11.97 14.10
C ALA A 16 21.95 -11.63 14.87
N LEU A 17 22.39 -10.37 14.81
CA LEU A 17 23.53 -9.86 15.59
C LEU A 17 23.15 -9.48 17.03
N SER A 18 21.89 -9.64 17.43
CA SER A 18 21.37 -9.29 18.77
C SER A 18 21.78 -7.89 19.22
N LEU A 19 21.74 -6.93 18.27
CA LEU A 19 22.03 -5.53 18.57
C LEU A 19 20.91 -4.97 19.45
N THR A 20 21.28 -4.23 20.51
CA THR A 20 20.32 -3.42 21.28
C THR A 20 19.99 -2.14 20.51
N TYR A 21 18.88 -1.48 20.83
CA TYR A 21 18.44 -0.26 20.13
C TYR A 21 19.54 0.80 20.07
N ALA A 22 20.27 1.00 21.18
CA ALA A 22 21.38 1.95 21.29
C ALA A 22 22.58 1.63 20.37
N LYS A 23 22.74 0.37 19.93
CA LYS A 23 23.83 -0.07 19.05
C LYS A 23 23.45 -0.03 17.57
N VAL A 24 22.17 0.14 17.25
CA VAL A 24 21.72 0.26 15.86
C VAL A 24 22.09 1.65 15.34
N PRO A 25 22.79 1.75 14.19
CA PRO A 25 23.17 3.05 13.65
C PRO A 25 21.90 3.82 13.23
N TYR A 26 21.69 4.97 13.88
CA TYR A 26 20.46 5.75 13.78
C TYR A 26 20.14 6.18 12.34
N LEU A 27 21.08 6.82 11.63
CA LEU A 27 20.84 7.36 10.29
C LEU A 27 20.38 6.31 9.27
N PRO A 28 21.07 5.16 9.11
CA PRO A 28 20.57 4.05 8.30
C PRO A 28 19.21 3.51 8.74
N ASN A 29 18.96 3.42 10.05
CA ASN A 29 17.71 2.90 10.60
C ASN A 29 16.53 3.79 10.21
N VAL A 30 16.68 5.11 10.38
CA VAL A 30 15.70 6.11 9.95
C VAL A 30 15.49 6.04 8.45
N PHE A 31 16.56 5.99 7.65
CA PHE A 31 16.45 5.99 6.19
C PHE A 31 15.68 4.78 5.66
N ILE A 32 16.00 3.59 6.16
CA ILE A 32 15.34 2.35 5.75
C ILE A 32 13.91 2.33 6.26
N GLY A 33 13.65 2.78 7.49
CA GLY A 33 12.31 2.87 8.04
C GLY A 33 11.40 3.79 7.24
N GLN A 34 11.90 4.97 6.83
CA GLN A 34 11.10 5.93 6.06
C GLN A 34 10.82 5.48 4.62
N ILE A 35 11.75 4.75 4.00
CA ILE A 35 11.51 4.17 2.67
C ILE A 35 10.53 3.00 2.76
N ALA A 36 10.69 2.14 3.77
CA ALA A 36 9.86 0.96 3.95
C ALA A 36 8.44 1.28 4.43
N SER A 37 8.24 2.32 5.25
CA SER A 37 6.91 2.75 5.69
C SER A 37 6.35 3.85 4.77
N GLY A 38 6.63 5.12 5.06
CA GLY A 38 5.99 6.27 4.41
C GLY A 38 6.09 6.23 2.88
N GLY A 39 7.27 5.92 2.35
CA GLY A 39 7.48 5.86 0.90
C GLY A 39 6.73 4.71 0.22
N ALA A 40 6.95 3.48 0.68
CA ALA A 40 6.40 2.29 0.02
C ALA A 40 4.87 2.18 0.14
N TYR A 41 4.29 2.50 1.31
CA TYR A 41 2.84 2.42 1.50
C TYR A 41 2.09 3.47 0.65
N ILE A 42 2.56 4.72 0.64
CA ILE A 42 1.95 5.78 -0.18
C ILE A 42 2.11 5.49 -1.67
N LEU A 43 3.29 5.01 -2.09
CA LEU A 43 3.52 4.64 -3.49
C LEU A 43 2.57 3.51 -3.92
N GLY A 44 2.47 2.45 -3.11
CA GLY A 44 1.59 1.31 -3.38
C GLY A 44 0.13 1.72 -3.52
N ALA A 45 -0.41 2.41 -2.53
CA ALA A 45 -1.80 2.87 -2.52
C ALA A 45 -2.09 3.85 -3.67
N SER A 46 -1.16 4.75 -3.99
CA SER A 46 -1.32 5.71 -5.10
C SER A 46 -1.36 5.01 -6.46
N ILE A 47 -0.48 4.03 -6.68
CA ILE A 47 -0.46 3.25 -7.92
C ILE A 47 -1.75 2.43 -8.07
N GLN A 48 -2.23 1.79 -7.00
CA GLN A 48 -3.51 1.07 -6.99
C GLN A 48 -4.67 1.99 -7.40
N MET A 49 -4.74 3.19 -6.81
CA MET A 49 -5.74 4.18 -7.18
C MET A 49 -5.62 4.59 -8.66
N CYS A 50 -4.42 4.83 -9.17
CA CYS A 50 -4.20 5.15 -10.59
C CYS A 50 -4.61 4.00 -11.51
N MET A 51 -4.38 2.74 -11.13
CA MET A 51 -4.82 1.57 -11.89
C MET A 51 -6.35 1.46 -11.93
N ALA A 52 -7.02 1.69 -10.79
CA ALA A 52 -8.48 1.70 -10.70
C ALA A 52 -9.07 2.83 -11.57
N ALA A 53 -8.52 4.04 -11.48
CA ALA A 53 -8.92 5.19 -12.29
C ALA A 53 -8.72 4.92 -13.79
N ASN A 54 -7.55 4.39 -14.19
CA ASN A 54 -7.27 4.06 -15.59
C ASN A 54 -8.28 3.06 -16.16
N ARG A 55 -8.65 2.02 -15.39
CA ARG A 55 -9.70 1.06 -15.79
C ARG A 55 -11.03 1.79 -15.99
N PHE A 56 -11.44 2.61 -15.02
CA PHE A 56 -12.67 3.40 -15.10
C PHE A 56 -12.72 4.28 -16.36
N PHE A 57 -11.68 5.09 -16.60
CA PHE A 57 -11.65 6.01 -17.73
C PHE A 57 -11.68 5.30 -19.08
N VAL A 58 -10.94 4.19 -19.24
CA VAL A 58 -10.93 3.41 -20.50
C VAL A 58 -12.31 2.84 -20.83
N ILE A 59 -13.12 2.52 -19.82
CA ILE A 59 -14.42 1.86 -20.00
C ILE A 59 -15.55 2.88 -20.20
N TYR A 60 -15.54 3.98 -19.45
CA TYR A 60 -16.57 5.02 -19.54
C TYR A 60 -16.33 5.99 -20.70
N PHE A 61 -15.07 6.26 -21.02
CA PHE A 61 -14.66 7.23 -22.05
C PHE A 61 -13.79 6.54 -23.11
N PRO A 62 -14.38 5.66 -23.95
CA PRO A 62 -13.63 4.93 -24.99
C PRO A 62 -13.12 5.82 -26.14
N PHE A 63 -13.06 7.15 -25.97
CA PHE A 63 -12.64 8.10 -27.00
C PHE A 63 -11.26 7.75 -27.55
N ARG A 64 -11.22 7.31 -28.81
CA ARG A 64 -10.11 7.27 -29.78
C ARG A 64 -8.72 7.50 -29.17
N GLN A 65 -8.31 6.63 -28.25
CA GLN A 65 -7.05 6.77 -27.53
C GLN A 65 -5.91 6.40 -28.48
N HIS A 66 -5.25 7.41 -29.03
CA HIS A 66 -4.02 7.21 -29.80
C HIS A 66 -2.99 6.54 -28.89
N LYS A 67 -2.46 5.37 -29.29
CA LYS A 67 -1.52 4.56 -28.45
C LYS A 67 -0.39 5.40 -27.83
N SER A 68 0.13 6.38 -28.56
CA SER A 68 1.17 7.31 -28.10
C SER A 68 0.76 8.20 -26.93
N LYS A 69 -0.50 8.69 -26.87
CA LYS A 69 -0.97 9.56 -25.78
C LYS A 69 -1.26 8.78 -24.49
N ARG A 70 -1.61 7.49 -24.61
CA ARG A 70 -1.86 6.60 -23.46
C ARG A 70 -0.58 6.36 -22.66
N SER A 71 0.53 6.06 -23.34
CA SER A 71 1.81 5.84 -22.67
C SER A 71 2.27 7.07 -21.90
N TYR A 72 2.12 8.26 -22.47
CA TYR A 72 2.54 9.51 -21.82
C TYR A 72 1.74 9.81 -20.53
N ALA A 73 0.42 9.58 -20.55
CA ALA A 73 -0.42 9.75 -19.37
C ALA A 73 -0.05 8.77 -18.25
N THR A 74 0.25 7.51 -18.58
CA THR A 74 0.72 6.52 -17.60
C THR A 74 2.07 6.92 -16.99
N TYR A 75 3.04 7.35 -17.81
CA TYR A 75 4.33 7.83 -17.30
C TYR A 75 4.18 9.06 -16.39
N CYS A 76 3.31 10.00 -16.76
CA CYS A 76 3.00 11.17 -15.93
C CYS A 76 2.42 10.75 -14.58
N ALA A 77 1.42 9.85 -14.57
CA ALA A 77 0.81 9.34 -13.33
C ALA A 77 1.84 8.64 -12.42
N ILE A 78 2.68 7.76 -12.98
CA ILE A 78 3.75 7.09 -12.22
C ILE A 78 4.72 8.10 -11.63
N THR A 79 5.10 9.13 -12.41
CA THR A 79 6.00 10.19 -11.93
C THR A 79 5.38 10.96 -10.77
N VAL A 80 4.08 11.27 -10.83
CA VAL A 80 3.36 11.91 -9.72
C VAL A 80 3.32 11.01 -8.48
N CYS A 81 3.00 9.73 -8.63
CA CYS A 81 3.01 8.79 -7.49
C CYS A 81 4.41 8.68 -6.85
N LEU A 82 5.47 8.65 -7.65
CA LEU A 82 6.85 8.64 -7.16
C LEU A 82 7.20 9.94 -6.45
N ALA A 83 6.83 11.10 -7.01
CA ALA A 83 7.06 12.39 -6.38
C ALA A 83 6.34 12.53 -5.03
N LEU A 84 5.10 12.03 -4.94
CA LEU A 84 4.36 11.95 -3.68
C LEU A 84 5.08 11.05 -2.67
N ALA A 85 5.46 9.84 -3.06
CA ALA A 85 6.18 8.93 -2.18
C ALA A 85 7.49 9.52 -1.66
N VAL A 86 8.29 10.14 -2.53
CA VAL A 86 9.52 10.84 -2.15
C VAL A 86 9.22 11.98 -1.18
N THR A 87 8.15 12.74 -1.40
CA THR A 87 7.75 13.83 -0.49
C THR A 87 7.47 13.28 0.91
N TYR A 88 6.66 12.23 1.04
CA TYR A 88 6.37 11.62 2.35
C TYR A 88 7.63 11.09 3.04
N THR A 89 8.52 10.42 2.29
CA THR A 89 9.82 9.96 2.81
C THR A 89 10.65 11.13 3.32
N LEU A 90 10.79 12.23 2.54
CA LEU A 90 11.57 13.41 2.94
C LEU A 90 10.98 14.09 4.18
N LEU A 91 9.65 14.17 4.29
CA LEU A 91 8.99 14.74 5.47
C LEU A 91 9.29 13.95 6.74
N GLY A 92 9.37 12.62 6.63
CA GLY A 92 9.71 11.69 7.73
C GLY A 92 11.21 11.59 8.05
N LEU A 93 12.10 12.06 7.16
CA LEU A 93 13.54 12.18 7.45
C LEU A 93 13.90 13.38 8.34
N ARG A 94 12.93 14.25 8.63
CA ARG A 94 13.13 15.35 9.58
C ARG A 94 13.40 14.79 10.98
N LYS A 95 14.24 15.49 11.74
CA LYS A 95 14.57 15.10 13.12
C LYS A 95 13.29 14.96 13.94
N LEU A 96 13.22 13.92 14.78
CA LEU A 96 12.10 13.59 15.65
C LEU A 96 10.85 13.06 14.91
N CYS A 97 10.85 12.98 13.58
CA CYS A 97 9.70 12.48 12.80
C CYS A 97 9.93 11.03 12.32
N ALA A 98 10.92 10.35 12.89
CA ALA A 98 11.46 9.14 12.30
C ALA A 98 10.65 7.88 12.66
N TYR A 99 10.58 6.96 11.71
CA TYR A 99 10.15 5.58 11.91
C TYR A 99 11.38 4.70 11.93
N VAL A 100 11.63 4.03 13.05
CA VAL A 100 12.89 3.33 13.32
C VAL A 100 12.65 1.90 13.78
N TYR A 101 13.50 0.97 13.34
CA TYR A 101 13.43 -0.41 13.81
C TYR A 101 14.02 -0.51 15.20
N ASP A 102 13.25 -1.10 16.11
CA ASP A 102 13.66 -1.41 17.47
C ASP A 102 13.81 -2.93 17.62
N PRO A 103 15.05 -3.44 17.74
CA PRO A 103 15.32 -4.87 17.84
C PRO A 103 14.87 -5.48 19.17
N GLU A 104 14.62 -4.68 20.20
CA GLU A 104 14.18 -5.18 21.52
C GLU A 104 12.70 -5.59 21.50
N ILE A 105 11.90 -4.89 20.69
CA ILE A 105 10.48 -5.16 20.46
C ILE A 105 10.20 -5.82 19.11
N PHE A 106 11.25 -6.13 18.34
CA PHE A 106 11.22 -6.73 17.00
C PHE A 106 10.28 -6.00 16.02
N SER A 107 10.18 -4.68 16.14
CA SER A 107 9.19 -3.90 15.39
C SER A 107 9.70 -2.52 15.04
N TRP A 108 9.05 -1.90 14.06
CA TRP A 108 9.27 -0.52 13.73
C TRP A 108 8.42 0.36 14.65
N ARG A 109 9.07 1.23 15.41
CA ARG A 109 8.42 2.19 16.28
C ARG A 109 8.52 3.60 15.71
N VAL A 110 7.48 4.39 16.00
CA VAL A 110 7.47 5.83 15.78
C VAL A 110 8.25 6.48 16.94
N GLU A 111 9.06 7.50 16.67
CA GLU A 111 9.68 8.29 17.73
C GLU A 111 8.61 9.03 18.56
N GLU A 112 8.80 9.13 19.88
CA GLU A 112 7.87 9.82 20.78
C GLU A 112 8.01 11.35 20.60
N SER A 113 7.34 11.90 19.58
CA SER A 113 7.32 13.34 19.32
C SER A 113 6.05 13.77 18.59
N GLU A 114 5.67 15.05 18.77
CA GLU A 114 4.54 15.65 18.06
C GLU A 114 4.66 15.55 16.53
N CYS A 115 5.88 15.61 16.00
CA CYS A 115 6.08 15.50 14.56
C CYS A 115 5.74 14.10 14.04
N ALA A 116 6.13 13.09 14.80
CA ALA A 116 5.95 11.70 14.43
C ALA A 116 4.46 11.31 14.50
N ASP A 117 3.73 11.82 15.49
CA ASP A 117 2.28 11.68 15.60
C ASP A 117 1.53 12.33 14.43
N GLN A 118 1.95 13.55 14.05
CA GLN A 118 1.39 14.25 12.90
C GLN A 118 1.64 13.51 11.59
N MET A 119 2.86 12.98 11.40
CA MET A 119 3.19 12.19 10.21
C MET A 119 2.40 10.88 10.14
N THR A 120 2.27 10.18 11.26
CA THR A 120 1.49 8.94 11.36
C THR A 120 0.02 9.20 11.01
N THR A 121 -0.56 10.27 11.57
CA THR A 121 -1.92 10.72 11.27
C THR A 121 -2.09 11.09 9.79
N LEU A 122 -1.13 11.83 9.23
CA LEU A 122 -1.15 12.23 7.82
C LEU A 122 -1.12 11.00 6.89
N ILE A 123 -0.21 10.05 7.14
CA ILE A 123 -0.10 8.81 6.36
C ILE A 123 -1.40 7.99 6.45
N PHE A 124 -1.95 7.85 7.66
CA PHE A 124 -3.18 7.11 7.91
C PHE A 124 -4.36 7.65 7.10
N TRP A 125 -4.65 8.95 7.20
CA TRP A 125 -5.75 9.56 6.46
C TRP A 125 -5.52 9.57 4.95
N SER A 126 -4.26 9.73 4.51
CA SER A 126 -3.91 9.66 3.08
C SER A 126 -4.23 8.29 2.49
N ILE A 127 -3.89 7.22 3.20
CA ILE A 127 -4.18 5.84 2.77
C ILE A 127 -5.69 5.58 2.74
N ILE A 128 -6.45 6.06 3.73
CA ILE A 128 -7.92 5.97 3.71
C ILE A 128 -8.50 6.67 2.47
N VAL A 129 -8.08 7.89 2.17
CA VAL A 129 -8.57 8.65 1.01
C VAL A 129 -8.25 7.92 -0.30
N LEU A 130 -7.02 7.40 -0.43
CA LEU A 130 -6.60 6.62 -1.61
C LEU A 130 -7.41 5.32 -1.75
N ALA A 131 -7.62 4.59 -0.67
CA ALA A 131 -8.38 3.34 -0.65
C ALA A 131 -9.87 3.58 -0.99
N VAL A 132 -10.51 4.59 -0.40
CA VAL A 132 -11.90 4.94 -0.72
C VAL A 132 -12.04 5.35 -2.19
N SER A 133 -11.08 6.13 -2.70
CA SER A 133 -11.07 6.57 -4.10
C SER A 133 -10.89 5.39 -5.06
N SER A 134 -9.93 4.50 -4.77
CA SER A 134 -9.69 3.26 -5.53
C SER A 134 -10.95 2.37 -5.58
N ASN A 135 -11.55 2.10 -4.42
CA ASN A 135 -12.75 1.29 -4.32
C ASN A 135 -13.93 1.91 -5.06
N SER A 136 -14.09 3.24 -5.00
CA SER A 136 -15.12 3.96 -5.75
C SER A 136 -14.98 3.74 -7.26
N PHE A 137 -13.76 3.87 -7.81
CA PHE A 137 -13.50 3.59 -9.23
C PHE A 137 -13.76 2.12 -9.59
N ASN A 138 -13.36 1.19 -8.72
CA ASN A 138 -13.60 -0.24 -8.90
C ASN A 138 -15.09 -0.58 -8.92
N VAL A 139 -15.90 0.01 -8.03
CA VAL A 139 -17.37 -0.17 -7.97
C VAL A 139 -18.03 0.40 -9.22
N LEU A 140 -17.67 1.62 -9.63
CA LEU A 140 -18.22 2.23 -10.85
C LEU A 140 -17.89 1.39 -12.09
N THR A 141 -16.64 0.92 -12.18
CA THR A 141 -16.19 0.03 -13.24
C THR A 141 -17.00 -1.27 -13.27
N ALA A 142 -17.23 -1.89 -12.11
CA ALA A 142 -18.06 -3.09 -12.00
C ALA A 142 -19.50 -2.80 -12.43
N MET A 143 -20.11 -1.72 -11.93
CA MET A 143 -21.49 -1.32 -12.22
C MET A 143 -21.72 -1.15 -13.73
N LYS A 144 -20.82 -0.46 -14.45
CA LYS A 144 -20.94 -0.29 -15.90
C LYS A 144 -21.03 -1.62 -16.65
N PHE A 145 -20.27 -2.63 -16.24
CA PHE A 145 -20.32 -3.96 -16.85
C PHE A 145 -21.57 -4.76 -16.46
N LEU A 146 -22.10 -4.56 -15.26
CA LEU A 146 -23.34 -5.21 -14.84
C LEU A 146 -24.55 -4.61 -15.58
N CYS A 147 -24.51 -3.31 -15.89
CA CYS A 147 -25.59 -2.59 -16.56
C CYS A 147 -25.47 -2.54 -18.10
N ALA A 148 -24.29 -2.76 -18.69
CA ALA A 148 -24.13 -2.80 -20.14
C ALA A 148 -24.79 -4.08 -20.71
N SER A 149 -25.83 -3.91 -21.55
CA SER A 149 -26.53 -5.03 -22.16
C SER A 149 -25.63 -5.79 -23.15
N THR A 150 -25.65 -7.11 -23.07
CA THR A 150 -24.94 -7.99 -24.01
C THR A 150 -25.81 -8.25 -25.23
N SER A 151 -25.99 -7.25 -26.09
CA SER A 151 -26.54 -7.48 -27.43
C SER A 151 -25.45 -8.11 -28.31
N GLY A 152 -25.65 -9.37 -28.73
CA GLY A 152 -24.83 -10.02 -29.76
C GLY A 152 -23.67 -10.94 -29.31
N ILE A 153 -23.48 -11.18 -28.01
CA ILE A 153 -22.47 -12.15 -27.50
C ILE A 153 -23.17 -13.42 -27.01
N ARG A 154 -22.62 -14.61 -27.33
CA ARG A 154 -23.10 -15.91 -26.82
C ARG A 154 -23.25 -15.84 -25.29
N GLN A 155 -24.44 -16.13 -24.77
CA GLN A 155 -24.77 -15.98 -23.34
C GLN A 155 -23.75 -16.65 -22.39
N ALA A 156 -23.20 -17.81 -22.79
CA ALA A 156 -22.18 -18.53 -22.02
C ALA A 156 -20.85 -17.76 -21.90
N ASP A 157 -20.41 -17.08 -22.97
CA ASP A 157 -19.18 -16.29 -22.97
C ASP A 157 -19.37 -14.97 -22.20
N ALA A 158 -20.57 -14.38 -22.28
CA ALA A 158 -20.95 -13.23 -21.47
C ALA A 158 -20.94 -13.56 -19.96
N ALA A 159 -21.53 -14.69 -19.56
CA ALA A 159 -21.57 -15.14 -18.18
C ALA A 159 -20.17 -15.43 -17.61
N ARG A 160 -19.31 -16.12 -18.37
CA ARG A 160 -17.91 -16.41 -17.97
C ARG A 160 -17.10 -15.12 -17.79
N ARG A 161 -17.25 -14.15 -18.70
CA ARG A 161 -16.57 -12.85 -18.61
C ARG A 161 -17.05 -12.03 -17.41
N ARG A 162 -18.35 -12.06 -17.10
CA ARG A 162 -18.94 -11.40 -15.92
C ARG A 162 -18.40 -12.00 -14.62
N LYS A 163 -18.36 -13.34 -14.50
CA LYS A 163 -17.80 -14.04 -13.33
C LYS A 163 -16.32 -13.69 -13.11
N LYS A 164 -15.49 -13.75 -14.15
CA LYS A 164 -14.06 -13.40 -14.05
C LYS A 164 -13.85 -11.95 -13.60
N ARG A 165 -14.66 -11.01 -14.11
CA ARG A 165 -14.56 -9.58 -13.75
C ARG A 165 -15.05 -9.28 -12.36
N LEU A 166 -16.13 -9.93 -11.91
CA LEU A 166 -16.57 -9.85 -10.51
C LEU A 166 -15.47 -10.37 -9.57
N TRP A 167 -14.82 -11.47 -9.94
CA TRP A 167 -13.70 -12.01 -9.17
C TRP A 167 -12.52 -11.03 -9.11
N LEU A 168 -12.16 -10.38 -10.22
CA LEU A 168 -11.14 -9.33 -10.24
C LEU A 168 -11.52 -8.12 -9.37
N PHE A 169 -12.80 -7.74 -9.35
CA PHE A 169 -13.30 -6.68 -8.46
C PHE A 169 -13.16 -7.08 -6.98
N VAL A 170 -13.61 -8.28 -6.62
CA VAL A 170 -13.48 -8.82 -5.27
C VAL A 170 -12.02 -8.87 -4.83
N GLN A 171 -11.12 -9.31 -5.72
CA GLN A 171 -9.68 -9.32 -5.44
C GLN A 171 -9.14 -7.91 -5.15
N CYS A 172 -9.54 -6.89 -5.93
CA CYS A 172 -9.11 -5.50 -5.68
C CYS A 172 -9.64 -4.96 -4.34
N VAL A 173 -10.90 -5.24 -3.99
CA VAL A 173 -11.48 -4.83 -2.71
C VAL A 173 -10.75 -5.51 -1.55
N ILE A 174 -10.49 -6.82 -1.65
CA ILE A 174 -9.74 -7.57 -0.65
C ILE A 174 -8.34 -6.98 -0.49
N GLN A 175 -7.66 -6.67 -1.59
CA GLN A 175 -6.32 -6.07 -1.57
C GLN A 175 -6.32 -4.69 -0.89
N ASP A 176 -7.24 -3.79 -1.24
CA ASP A 176 -7.34 -2.47 -0.64
C ASP A 176 -7.68 -2.56 0.88
N CYS A 177 -8.57 -3.48 1.26
CA CYS A 177 -8.89 -3.76 2.65
C CYS A 177 -7.69 -4.32 3.42
N LEU A 178 -6.94 -5.25 2.83
CA LEU A 178 -5.76 -5.85 3.46
C LEU A 178 -4.65 -4.81 3.68
N HIS A 179 -4.42 -3.89 2.74
CA HIS A 179 -3.48 -2.78 2.94
C HIS A 179 -3.89 -1.86 4.11
N LEU A 180 -5.20 -1.59 4.25
CA LEU A 180 -5.71 -0.83 5.38
C LEU A 180 -5.58 -1.61 6.70
N THR A 181 -5.88 -2.91 6.70
CA THR A 181 -5.71 -3.79 7.87
C THR A 181 -4.25 -3.87 8.29
N ASP A 182 -3.32 -3.98 7.36
CA ASP A 182 -1.88 -4.02 7.64
C ASP A 182 -1.38 -2.71 8.26
N LEU A 183 -1.86 -1.56 7.78
CA LEU A 183 -1.57 -0.26 8.37
C LEU A 183 -2.18 -0.12 9.78
N VAL A 184 -3.45 -0.49 9.96
CA VAL A 184 -4.12 -0.48 11.28
C VAL A 184 -3.42 -1.43 12.25
N ASN A 185 -2.98 -2.59 11.78
CA ASN A 185 -2.24 -3.53 12.61
C ASN A 185 -0.90 -2.93 13.07
N SER A 186 -0.20 -2.28 12.16
CA SER A 186 1.11 -1.67 12.40
C SER A 186 1.05 -0.42 13.28
N ILE A 187 -0.08 0.29 13.31
CA ILE A 187 -0.28 1.51 14.11
C ILE A 187 -0.97 1.22 15.45
N PHE A 188 -2.04 0.43 15.46
CA PHE A 188 -2.92 0.28 16.63
C PHE A 188 -2.82 -1.08 17.32
N LEU A 189 -2.78 -2.20 16.57
CA LEU A 189 -2.74 -3.53 17.21
C LEU A 189 -1.37 -3.87 17.79
N PHE A 190 -0.30 -3.24 17.31
CA PHE A 190 1.02 -3.32 17.90
C PHE A 190 1.05 -2.86 19.38
N GLU A 191 0.21 -1.88 19.74
CA GLU A 191 0.12 -1.31 21.09
C GLU A 191 -0.76 -2.13 22.03
N LEU A 192 -1.59 -3.04 21.50
CA LEU A 192 -2.57 -3.78 22.31
C LEU A 192 -1.93 -4.88 23.19
N SER A 193 -0.73 -5.32 22.85
CA SER A 193 0.01 -6.31 23.65
C SER A 193 1.52 -6.17 23.46
N ASP A 194 2.27 -6.18 24.56
CA ASP A 194 3.74 -6.18 24.56
C ASP A 194 4.35 -7.55 24.20
N GLN A 195 3.52 -8.58 24.03
CA GLN A 195 4.01 -9.93 23.77
C GLN A 195 4.56 -10.05 22.34
N VAL A 196 5.83 -10.48 22.23
CA VAL A 196 6.56 -10.58 20.96
C VAL A 196 5.86 -11.51 19.96
N TRP A 197 5.30 -12.63 20.42
CA TRP A 197 4.57 -13.57 19.56
C TRP A 197 3.28 -12.96 18.98
N PHE A 198 2.60 -12.10 19.75
CA PHE A 198 1.38 -11.42 19.32
C PHE A 198 1.73 -10.40 18.22
N ARG A 199 2.75 -9.57 18.46
CA ARG A 199 3.26 -8.59 17.50
C ARG A 199 3.73 -9.25 16.20
N TYR A 200 4.46 -10.36 16.30
CA TYR A 200 4.96 -11.10 15.14
C TYR A 200 3.84 -11.69 14.26
N ILE A 201 2.81 -12.31 14.87
CA ILE A 201 1.71 -12.91 14.10
C ILE A 201 0.93 -11.83 13.35
N PHE A 202 0.58 -10.72 13.99
CA PHE A 202 -0.25 -9.69 13.34
C PHE A 202 0.48 -8.88 12.27
N LEU A 203 1.81 -8.69 12.39
CA LEU A 203 2.63 -8.10 11.33
C LEU A 203 2.85 -9.10 10.17
N CYS A 204 3.30 -10.32 10.46
CA CYS A 204 3.64 -11.29 9.41
C CYS A 204 2.40 -11.83 8.69
N TYR A 205 1.29 -12.06 9.39
CA TYR A 205 0.07 -12.61 8.80
C TYR A 205 -0.59 -11.62 7.83
N SER A 206 -0.72 -10.34 8.21
CA SER A 206 -1.26 -9.32 7.30
C SER A 206 -0.39 -9.18 6.06
N PHE A 207 0.93 -9.20 6.21
CA PHE A 207 1.87 -9.13 5.11
C PHE A 207 1.80 -10.33 4.15
N LEU A 208 1.78 -11.55 4.70
CA LEU A 208 1.61 -12.78 3.91
C LEU A 208 0.25 -12.84 3.22
N ALA A 209 -0.82 -12.40 3.90
CA ALA A 209 -2.16 -12.36 3.33
C ALA A 209 -2.26 -11.40 2.14
N ILE A 210 -1.61 -10.23 2.20
CA ILE A 210 -1.54 -9.30 1.07
C ILE A 210 -0.87 -9.96 -0.14
N HIS A 211 0.30 -10.58 0.05
CA HIS A 211 1.06 -11.15 -1.05
C HIS A 211 0.44 -12.44 -1.60
N ALA A 212 -0.23 -13.23 -0.75
CA ALA A 212 -1.00 -14.39 -1.20
C ALA A 212 -2.28 -14.00 -1.97
N ALA A 213 -2.89 -12.86 -1.66
CA ALA A 213 -4.06 -12.34 -2.36
C ALA A 213 -3.71 -11.63 -3.69
N ASP A 214 -2.49 -11.11 -3.82
CA ASP A 214 -1.99 -10.48 -5.05
C ASP A 214 -1.83 -11.50 -6.21
N GLY A 215 -1.58 -12.78 -5.88
CA GLY A 215 -1.54 -13.90 -6.83
C GLY A 215 -0.17 -14.19 -7.42
#